data_AF-A0A820YK06-F1
#
_entry.id   AF-A0A820YK06-F1
#
_cell.length_a   1.000
_cell.length_b   1.000
_cell.length_c   1.000
_cell.angle_alpha   90.00
_cell.angle_beta   90.00
_cell.angle_gamma   90.00
#
_symmetry.space_group_name_H-M   'P 1'
#
loop_
_entity.id
_entity.type
_entity.pdbx_description
1 polymer ?
#
loop_
_entity_poly.entity_id
_entity_poly.type
_entity_poly.pdbx_seq_one_letter_code
_entity_poly.pdbx_strand_id
1 'polypeptide(L)'
;MSGSIDIRLNRQTKTYSENDIIQGAVIISTPSAFKHNGITITVDGSVQLHLSGKSVGVFEAFYNSTKPVALITQVIELSKPGQIPNSKTEIPFQVQLKGRPNKPLYETYHGVFVNIQYFLRVDVKRTFLSKDMSKQIEFNVEYSPEHELAAEKASVKPAAFEMTSDSIKTIQNVSA
;
A
#
# COMPACT_ATOMS: atom_id res chain seq x y z
N MET A 1 22.47 23.35 5.37
CA MET A 1 22.56 21.97 4.85
C MET A 1 21.44 21.16 5.47
N SER A 2 20.60 20.51 4.66
CA SER A 2 19.46 19.71 5.12
C SER A 2 19.88 18.28 5.44
N GLY A 3 19.38 17.71 6.55
CA GLY A 3 19.51 16.28 6.81
C GLY A 3 18.72 15.43 5.80
N SER A 4 18.98 14.13 5.78
CA SER A 4 18.29 13.14 4.93
C SER A 4 17.74 11.97 5.77
N ILE A 5 16.70 11.32 5.24
CA ILE A 5 16.12 10.09 5.78
C ILE A 5 16.22 9.00 4.72
N ASP A 6 16.70 7.83 5.12
CA ASP A 6 16.70 6.61 4.33
C ASP A 6 15.98 5.49 5.09
N ILE A 7 15.34 4.60 4.36
CA ILE A 7 14.61 3.44 4.91
C ILE A 7 15.22 2.19 4.29
N ARG A 8 15.88 1.38 5.11
CA ARG A 8 16.48 0.12 4.67
C ARG A 8 15.68 -1.05 5.19
N LEU A 9 15.14 -1.83 4.26
CA LEU A 9 14.45 -3.08 4.56
C LEU A 9 15.47 -4.22 4.59
N ASN A 10 15.29 -5.16 5.53
CA ASN A 10 16.13 -6.36 5.62
C ASN A 10 15.93 -7.27 4.40
N ARG A 11 14.69 -7.37 3.89
CA ARG A 11 14.35 -8.13 2.69
C ARG A 11 14.60 -7.27 1.44
N GLN A 12 15.58 -7.67 0.62
CA GLN A 12 16.01 -6.93 -0.56
C GLN A 12 14.93 -6.85 -1.66
N THR A 13 14.12 -7.90 -1.82
CA THR A 13 13.05 -7.94 -2.83
C THR A 13 11.93 -6.94 -2.54
N LYS A 14 11.78 -6.54 -1.26
CA LYS A 14 10.67 -5.71 -0.78
C LYS A 14 9.28 -6.31 -1.08
N THR A 15 9.20 -7.62 -1.27
CA THR A 15 7.95 -8.36 -1.46
C THR A 15 7.55 -9.05 -0.16
N TYR A 16 6.28 -8.99 0.21
CA TYR A 16 5.75 -9.56 1.46
C TYR A 16 4.37 -10.20 1.23
N SER A 17 3.98 -11.13 2.09
CA SER A 17 2.62 -11.68 2.12
C SER A 17 1.85 -11.22 3.36
N GLU A 18 0.53 -11.42 3.38
CA GLU A 18 -0.26 -11.10 4.57
C GLU A 18 0.25 -11.88 5.79
N ASN A 19 0.34 -11.21 6.93
CA ASN A 19 0.95 -11.62 8.19
C ASN A 19 2.49 -11.66 8.21
N ASP A 20 3.18 -11.34 7.11
CA ASP A 20 4.63 -11.17 7.14
C ASP A 20 5.06 -10.05 8.10
N ILE A 21 6.31 -10.14 8.52
CA ILE A 21 6.94 -9.12 9.33
C ILE A 21 7.88 -8.28 8.46
N ILE A 22 7.58 -7.00 8.31
CA ILE A 22 8.45 -6.01 7.69
C ILE A 22 9.46 -5.54 8.73
N GLN A 23 10.75 -5.80 8.48
CA GLN A 23 11.85 -5.40 9.35
C GLN A 23 12.87 -4.56 8.59
N GLY A 24 13.50 -3.64 9.32
CA GLY A 24 14.51 -2.78 8.74
C GLY A 24 15.05 -1.76 9.73
N ALA A 25 15.72 -0.75 9.19
CA ALA A 25 16.21 0.39 9.93
C ALA A 25 15.93 1.71 9.19
N VAL A 26 15.54 2.72 9.96
CA VAL A 26 15.48 4.10 9.53
C VAL A 26 16.83 4.75 9.79
N ILE A 27 17.40 5.37 8.77
CA ILE A 27 18.69 6.05 8.87
C ILE A 27 18.46 7.55 8.70
N ILE A 28 18.82 8.31 9.71
CA ILE A 28 18.74 9.77 9.72
C ILE A 28 20.16 10.32 9.70
N SER A 29 20.52 11.03 8.64
CA SER A 29 21.83 11.66 8.50
C SER A 29 21.69 13.17 8.54
N THR A 30 22.35 13.84 9.49
CA THR A 30 22.25 15.29 9.67
C THR A 30 23.61 15.92 9.98
N PRO A 31 23.94 17.09 9.41
CA PRO A 31 25.19 17.79 9.70
C PRO A 31 25.24 18.38 11.12
N SER A 32 24.08 18.63 11.74
CA SER A 32 23.97 19.18 13.09
C SER A 32 22.87 18.45 13.87
N ALA A 33 23.02 18.44 15.20
CA ALA A 33 22.01 17.87 16.07
C ALA A 33 20.73 18.73 16.06
N PHE A 34 19.56 18.10 16.13
CA PHE A 34 18.28 18.81 16.15
C PHE A 34 17.25 18.12 17.04
N LYS A 35 16.32 18.91 17.60
CA LYS A 35 15.20 18.41 18.41
C LYS A 35 14.02 18.00 17.53
N HIS A 36 13.33 16.95 17.93
CA HIS A 36 12.13 16.45 17.28
C HIS A 36 11.04 16.14 18.31
N ASN A 37 9.78 16.23 17.86
CA ASN A 37 8.56 15.95 18.62
C ASN A 37 8.03 14.54 18.32
N GLY A 38 8.95 13.61 18.10
CA GLY A 38 8.63 12.21 17.80
C GLY A 38 8.97 11.80 16.36
N ILE A 39 9.17 10.50 16.20
CA ILE A 39 9.45 9.84 14.92
C ILE A 39 8.46 8.71 14.79
N THR A 40 7.72 8.68 13.69
CA THR A 40 6.73 7.65 13.41
C THR A 40 7.03 6.96 12.10
N ILE A 41 6.70 5.67 12.04
CA ILE A 41 6.62 4.92 10.81
C ILE A 41 5.17 4.51 10.55
N THR A 42 4.73 4.69 9.32
CA THR A 42 3.38 4.40 8.87
C THR A 42 3.44 3.38 7.75
N VAL A 43 2.70 2.27 7.91
CA VAL A 43 2.39 1.32 6.85
C VAL A 43 1.02 1.68 6.32
N ASP A 44 0.94 2.02 5.04
CA ASP A 44 -0.30 2.31 4.34
C ASP A 44 -0.46 1.39 3.14
N GLY A 45 -1.68 0.92 2.91
CA GLY A 45 -2.04 0.15 1.73
C GLY A 45 -3.45 0.50 1.30
N SER A 46 -3.65 0.74 0.01
CA SER A 46 -4.95 1.18 -0.50
C SER A 46 -5.24 0.67 -1.90
N VAL A 47 -6.54 0.50 -2.17
CA VAL A 47 -7.08 0.27 -3.52
C VAL A 47 -7.63 1.58 -4.07
N GLN A 48 -7.13 1.99 -5.21
CA GLN A 48 -7.64 3.12 -5.99
C GLN A 48 -8.29 2.60 -7.28
N LEU A 49 -9.45 3.15 -7.62
CA LEU A 49 -10.10 2.93 -8.90
C LEU A 49 -9.81 4.13 -9.82
N HIS A 50 -9.40 3.84 -11.05
CA HIS A 50 -9.15 4.82 -12.11
C HIS A 50 -10.16 4.54 -13.25
N LEU A 51 -10.64 5.57 -13.95
CA LEU A 51 -11.44 5.40 -15.16
C LEU A 51 -10.72 6.01 -16.36
N SER A 52 -10.85 5.38 -17.52
CA SER A 52 -10.43 5.95 -18.81
C SER A 52 -11.56 6.83 -19.34
N GLY A 53 -11.28 8.10 -19.65
CA GLY A 53 -12.27 9.07 -20.15
C GLY A 53 -12.89 8.74 -21.52
N LYS A 54 -12.66 7.53 -22.06
CA LYS A 54 -13.24 7.06 -23.33
C LYS A 54 -14.55 6.29 -23.17
N SER A 55 -14.95 5.94 -21.94
CA SER A 55 -16.21 5.26 -21.62
C SER A 55 -17.12 6.18 -20.80
N VAL A 56 -17.88 7.02 -21.48
CA VAL A 56 -18.75 8.06 -20.89
C VAL A 56 -20.11 7.49 -20.46
N GLY A 57 -20.56 7.84 -19.26
CA GLY A 57 -21.87 7.44 -18.72
C GLY A 57 -22.03 7.73 -17.21
N VAL A 58 -23.15 7.27 -16.63
CA VAL A 58 -23.63 7.45 -15.24
C VAL A 58 -22.57 7.18 -14.15
N PHE A 59 -21.52 6.43 -14.47
CA PHE A 59 -20.38 6.16 -13.60
C PHE A 59 -19.52 7.41 -13.27
N GLU A 60 -19.49 8.42 -14.14
CA GLU A 60 -18.64 9.62 -13.97
C GLU A 60 -18.96 10.43 -12.69
N ALA A 61 -20.23 10.49 -12.28
CA ALA A 61 -20.68 11.23 -11.10
C ALA A 61 -20.38 10.51 -9.77
N PHE A 62 -20.32 9.17 -9.77
CA PHE A 62 -20.00 8.39 -8.57
C PHE A 62 -18.48 8.33 -8.32
N TYR A 63 -17.65 8.25 -9.36
CA TYR A 63 -16.20 8.01 -9.23
C TYR A 63 -15.34 9.26 -8.94
N ASN A 64 -15.76 10.46 -9.34
CA ASN A 64 -15.08 11.71 -8.91
C ASN A 64 -15.11 11.91 -7.38
N SER A 65 -15.88 11.08 -6.66
CA SER A 65 -15.98 11.08 -5.20
C SER A 65 -15.39 9.84 -4.52
N THR A 66 -14.93 8.81 -5.27
CA THR A 66 -14.46 7.56 -4.66
C THR A 66 -13.05 7.72 -4.10
N LYS A 67 -12.98 7.95 -2.79
CA LYS A 67 -11.73 7.96 -2.02
C LYS A 67 -11.06 6.57 -2.10
N PRO A 68 -9.72 6.51 -2.12
CA PRO A 68 -9.01 5.24 -2.04
C PRO A 68 -9.49 4.41 -0.85
N VAL A 69 -9.72 3.12 -1.07
CA VAL A 69 -10.15 2.19 -0.03
C VAL A 69 -8.91 1.71 0.71
N ALA A 70 -8.70 2.21 1.93
CA ALA A 70 -7.60 1.76 2.78
C ALA A 70 -7.79 0.28 3.20
N LEU A 71 -6.79 -0.54 2.89
CA LEU A 71 -6.64 -1.94 3.27
C LEU A 71 -5.91 -2.07 4.62
N ILE A 72 -4.87 -1.26 4.80
CA ILE A 72 -4.08 -1.15 6.03
C ILE A 72 -3.68 0.32 6.24
N THR A 73 -3.72 0.75 7.51
CA THR A 73 -3.10 2.00 7.98
C THR A 73 -2.64 1.72 9.39
N GLN A 74 -1.34 1.59 9.59
CA GLN A 74 -0.75 1.31 10.89
C GLN A 74 0.36 2.33 11.15
N VAL A 75 0.24 3.04 12.26
CA VAL A 75 1.25 4.02 12.70
C VAL A 75 1.94 3.47 13.94
N ILE A 76 3.27 3.49 13.92
CA ILE A 76 4.12 3.00 15.01
C ILE A 76 5.08 4.12 15.41
N GLU A 77 5.16 4.39 16.70
CA GLU A 77 6.14 5.31 17.27
C GLU A 77 7.51 4.63 17.30
N LEU A 78 8.47 5.18 16.55
CA LEU A 78 9.87 4.73 16.55
C LEU A 78 10.70 5.44 17.63
N SER A 79 10.33 6.67 17.96
CA SER A 79 11.03 7.46 18.97
C SER A 79 10.11 8.53 19.54
N LYS A 80 10.12 8.67 20.87
CA LYS A 80 9.47 9.77 21.60
C LYS A 80 10.14 11.11 21.28
N PRO A 81 9.54 12.25 21.64
CA PRO A 81 10.20 13.54 21.55
C PRO A 81 11.61 13.52 22.16
N GLY A 82 12.58 14.09 21.45
CA GLY A 82 13.98 13.92 21.79
C GLY A 82 14.90 14.75 20.91
N GLN A 83 16.17 14.35 20.87
CA GLN A 83 17.21 14.99 20.06
C GLN A 83 17.94 13.94 19.23
N ILE A 84 18.09 14.22 17.93
CA ILE A 84 18.93 13.45 17.04
C ILE A 84 20.34 14.07 17.06
N PRO A 85 21.41 13.29 17.33
CA PRO A 85 22.79 13.77 17.30
C PRO A 85 23.23 14.13 15.88
N ASN A 86 24.35 14.84 15.76
CA ASN A 86 24.99 15.06 14.47
C ASN A 86 25.57 13.75 13.90
N SER A 87 25.79 13.69 12.59
CA SER A 87 26.18 12.50 11.83
C SER A 87 24.99 11.56 11.54
N LYS A 88 25.13 10.26 11.80
CA LYS A 88 24.19 9.21 11.40
C LYS A 88 23.53 8.59 12.64
N THR A 89 22.21 8.55 12.66
CA THR A 89 21.40 7.81 13.64
C THR A 89 20.65 6.69 12.93
N GLU A 90 20.64 5.50 13.52
CA GLU A 90 19.97 4.32 12.98
C GLU A 90 18.94 3.81 13.97
N ILE A 91 17.68 3.70 13.54
CA ILE A 91 16.55 3.31 14.38
C ILE A 91 15.92 2.03 13.79
N PRO A 92 16.11 0.85 14.42
CA PRO A 92 15.52 -0.38 13.95
C PRO A 92 14.00 -0.36 14.12
N PHE A 93 13.29 -1.03 13.23
CA PHE A 93 11.84 -1.18 13.33
C PHE A 93 11.38 -2.58 12.90
N GLN A 94 10.19 -2.93 13.37
CA GLN A 94 9.50 -4.14 13.01
C GLN A 94 8.00 -3.86 12.96
N VAL A 95 7.34 -4.24 11.86
CA VAL A 95 5.89 -4.06 11.67
C VAL A 95 5.28 -5.34 11.16
N GLN A 96 4.15 -5.76 11.73
CA GLN A 96 3.38 -6.89 11.22
C GLN A 96 2.43 -6.41 10.13
N LEU A 97 2.55 -6.97 8.93
CA LEU A 97 1.71 -6.65 7.79
C LEU A 97 0.36 -7.36 7.92
N LYS A 98 -0.62 -6.71 8.55
CA LYS A 98 -1.94 -7.30 8.79
C LYS A 98 -3.05 -6.39 8.28
N GLY A 99 -3.93 -6.94 7.44
CA GLY A 99 -5.10 -6.22 6.94
C GLY A 99 -6.05 -5.77 8.05
N ARG A 100 -6.91 -4.81 7.73
CA ARG A 100 -8.01 -4.43 8.63
C ARG A 100 -9.01 -5.59 8.76
N PRO A 101 -9.78 -5.68 9.86
CA PRO A 101 -10.85 -6.66 9.97
C PRO A 101 -11.79 -6.60 8.76
N ASN A 102 -12.09 -7.76 8.17
CA ASN A 102 -12.88 -7.91 6.94
C ASN A 102 -12.29 -7.25 5.67
N LYS A 103 -11.00 -6.91 5.68
CA LYS A 103 -10.28 -6.40 4.50
C LYS A 103 -8.92 -7.11 4.39
N PRO A 104 -8.85 -8.26 3.68
CA PRO A 104 -7.58 -8.92 3.43
C PRO A 104 -6.68 -7.99 2.61
N LEU A 105 -5.39 -8.28 2.61
CA LEU A 105 -4.46 -7.60 1.72
C LEU A 105 -4.53 -8.22 0.33
N TYR A 106 -4.55 -7.37 -0.68
CA TYR A 106 -4.53 -7.79 -2.08
C TYR A 106 -3.13 -7.63 -2.65
N GLU A 107 -2.82 -8.38 -3.70
CA GLU A 107 -1.54 -8.22 -4.39
C GLU A 107 -1.36 -6.81 -4.93
N THR A 108 -0.11 -6.34 -4.91
CA THR A 108 0.24 -5.08 -5.55
C THR A 108 -0.09 -5.18 -7.03
N TYR A 109 -0.85 -4.20 -7.53
CA TYR A 109 -1.34 -4.21 -8.90
C TYR A 109 -1.37 -2.79 -9.48
N HIS A 110 -0.80 -2.61 -10.67
CA HIS A 110 -0.78 -1.33 -11.38
C HIS A 110 -1.48 -1.49 -12.72
N GLY A 111 -2.82 -1.49 -12.69
CA GLY A 111 -3.65 -1.55 -13.88
C GLY A 111 -4.15 -0.18 -14.34
N VAL A 112 -4.86 -0.20 -15.47
CA VAL A 112 -5.49 0.99 -16.05
C VAL A 112 -6.69 1.46 -15.24
N PHE A 113 -7.44 0.53 -14.65
CA PHE A 113 -8.68 0.83 -13.93
C PHE A 113 -8.63 0.59 -12.43
N VAL A 114 -7.64 -0.18 -11.96
CA VAL A 114 -7.46 -0.52 -10.56
C VAL A 114 -5.99 -0.40 -10.26
N ASN A 115 -5.69 0.22 -9.13
CA ASN A 115 -4.36 0.33 -8.62
C ASN A 115 -4.33 -0.03 -7.13
N ILE A 116 -3.45 -0.93 -6.74
CA ILE A 116 -3.27 -1.41 -5.37
C ILE A 116 -1.81 -1.16 -5.03
N GLN A 117 -1.56 -0.31 -4.05
CA GLN A 117 -0.22 0.14 -3.67
C GLN A 117 -0.04 0.07 -2.16
N TYR A 118 1.20 -0.18 -1.75
CA TYR A 118 1.62 -0.26 -0.36
C TYR A 118 2.87 0.57 -0.11
N PHE A 119 2.84 1.35 0.96
CA PHE A 119 3.89 2.28 1.31
C PHE A 119 4.33 2.13 2.75
N LEU A 120 5.63 2.31 2.94
CA LEU A 120 6.24 2.53 4.24
C LEU A 120 6.74 3.97 4.28
N ARG A 121 6.19 4.76 5.19
CA ARG A 121 6.51 6.18 5.34
C ARG A 121 7.08 6.44 6.72
N VAL A 122 8.19 7.15 6.79
CA VAL A 122 8.74 7.67 8.04
C VAL A 122 8.50 9.17 8.08
N ASP A 123 8.01 9.66 9.21
CA ASP A 123 7.84 11.08 9.50
C ASP A 123 8.63 11.45 10.77
N VAL A 124 9.46 12.48 10.66
CA VAL A 124 10.20 13.10 11.76
C VAL A 124 9.58 14.48 11.98
N LYS A 125 8.82 14.61 13.07
CA LYS A 125 8.21 15.88 13.46
C LYS A 125 9.26 16.78 14.10
N ARG A 126 9.60 17.89 13.47
CA ARG A 126 10.58 18.84 14.02
C ARG A 126 9.86 19.90 14.86
N THR A 127 10.63 20.68 15.62
CA THR A 127 10.09 21.82 16.38
C THR A 127 9.39 22.81 15.43
N PHE A 128 8.35 23.49 15.93
CA PHE A 128 7.38 24.32 15.18
C PHE A 128 7.92 25.23 14.06
N LEU A 129 9.15 25.74 14.18
CA LEU A 129 9.79 26.61 13.18
C LEU A 129 10.53 25.87 12.06
N SER A 130 10.74 24.56 12.20
CA SER A 130 11.50 23.71 11.29
C SER A 130 10.58 22.79 10.47
N LYS A 131 10.90 22.61 9.20
CA LYS A 131 10.02 22.01 8.18
C LYS A 131 9.58 20.53 8.37
N ASP A 132 9.71 19.78 9.46
CA ASP A 132 9.51 18.30 9.40
C ASP A 132 10.36 17.60 8.32
N MET A 133 10.52 16.29 8.42
CA MET A 133 11.21 15.50 7.41
C MET A 133 10.44 14.21 7.20
N SER A 134 10.33 13.78 5.95
CA SER A 134 9.61 12.54 5.63
C SER A 134 10.32 11.78 4.51
N LYS A 135 10.26 10.45 4.57
CA LYS A 135 10.69 9.56 3.49
C LYS A 135 9.63 8.48 3.32
N GLN A 136 9.30 8.18 2.08
CA GLN A 136 8.39 7.11 1.72
C GLN A 136 9.09 6.16 0.75
N ILE A 137 8.86 4.86 0.93
CA ILE A 137 9.24 3.81 -0.01
C ILE A 137 8.02 2.92 -0.29
N GLU A 138 7.99 2.34 -1.48
CA GLU A 138 7.00 1.33 -1.86
C GLU A 138 7.53 -0.07 -1.59
N PHE A 139 6.62 -0.99 -1.30
CA PHE A 139 6.89 -2.43 -1.20
C PHE A 139 5.74 -3.19 -1.85
N ASN A 140 6.00 -4.44 -2.25
CA ASN A 140 5.03 -5.28 -2.94
C ASN A 140 4.37 -6.26 -1.98
N VAL A 141 3.09 -6.51 -2.22
CA VAL A 141 2.34 -7.59 -1.57
C VAL A 141 2.05 -8.66 -2.61
N GLU A 142 2.30 -9.91 -2.25
CA GLU A 142 2.00 -11.11 -3.03
C GLU A 142 1.23 -12.10 -2.14
N TYR A 143 0.33 -12.90 -2.72
CA TYR A 143 -0.33 -13.94 -1.95
C TYR A 143 0.68 -14.99 -1.48
N SER A 144 0.49 -15.50 -0.25
CA SER A 144 1.31 -16.61 0.21
C SER A 144 0.92 -17.89 -0.55
N PRO A 145 1.84 -18.86 -0.74
CA PRO A 145 1.51 -20.12 -1.41
C PRO A 145 0.34 -20.86 -0.75
N GLU A 146 0.23 -20.78 0.59
CA GLU A 146 -0.91 -21.31 1.35
C GLU A 146 -2.25 -20.66 0.96
N HIS A 147 -2.26 -19.37 0.62
CA HIS A 147 -3.44 -18.66 0.14
C HIS A 147 -3.82 -19.12 -1.28
N GLU A 148 -2.83 -19.34 -2.15
CA GLU A 148 -3.05 -19.91 -3.50
C GLU A 148 -3.62 -21.33 -3.41
N LEU A 149 -3.05 -22.20 -2.58
CA LEU A 149 -3.57 -23.55 -2.35
C LEU A 149 -4.97 -23.54 -1.71
N ALA A 150 -5.28 -22.55 -0.86
CA ALA A 150 -6.62 -22.41 -0.29
C ALA A 150 -7.65 -21.93 -1.33
N ALA A 151 -7.26 -21.03 -2.24
CA ALA A 151 -8.08 -20.60 -3.36
C ALA A 151 -8.37 -21.75 -4.34
N GLU A 152 -7.39 -22.63 -4.59
CA GLU A 152 -7.56 -23.82 -5.43
C GLU A 152 -8.49 -24.88 -4.79
N LYS A 153 -8.43 -25.01 -3.46
CA LYS A 153 -9.31 -25.91 -2.68
C LYS A 153 -10.72 -25.34 -2.47
N ALA A 154 -10.92 -24.04 -2.67
CA ALA A 154 -12.26 -23.47 -2.69
C ALA A 154 -12.98 -24.03 -3.91
N SER A 155 -13.88 -24.99 -3.69
CA SER A 155 -14.52 -25.76 -4.77
C SER A 155 -15.07 -24.84 -5.85
N VAL A 156 -14.41 -24.80 -7.01
CA VAL A 156 -15.04 -24.34 -8.24
C VAL A 156 -16.08 -25.41 -8.56
N LYS A 157 -17.27 -25.32 -7.96
CA LYS A 157 -18.40 -26.09 -8.46
C LYS A 157 -18.57 -25.64 -9.90
N PRO A 158 -18.38 -26.51 -10.90
CA PRO A 158 -18.63 -26.13 -12.28
C PRO A 158 -20.06 -25.59 -12.31
N ALA A 159 -20.23 -24.34 -12.71
CA ALA A 159 -21.56 -23.84 -12.97
C ALA A 159 -22.11 -24.69 -14.10
N ALA A 160 -23.16 -25.47 -13.85
CA ALA A 160 -23.87 -26.14 -14.92
C ALA A 160 -24.52 -25.05 -15.76
N PHE A 161 -23.91 -24.72 -16.88
CA PHE A 161 -24.53 -23.89 -17.91
C PHE A 161 -24.91 -24.80 -19.07
N GLU A 162 -26.16 -24.70 -19.49
CA GLU A 162 -26.67 -25.41 -20.64
C GLU A 162 -26.79 -24.39 -21.78
N MET A 163 -26.03 -24.57 -22.86
CA MET A 163 -26.16 -23.76 -24.06
C MET A 163 -27.41 -24.22 -24.82
N THR A 164 -28.56 -23.64 -24.51
CA THR A 164 -29.79 -23.85 -25.28
C THR A 164 -29.80 -22.95 -26.52
N SER A 165 -30.44 -23.38 -27.61
CA SER A 165 -30.56 -22.57 -28.83
C SER A 165 -31.18 -21.18 -28.58
N ASP A 166 -31.99 -21.05 -27.52
CA ASP A 166 -32.62 -19.79 -27.10
C ASP A 166 -31.66 -18.81 -26.39
N SER A 167 -30.53 -19.28 -25.85
CA SER A 167 -29.54 -18.43 -25.16
C SER A 167 -28.54 -17.77 -26.11
N ILE A 168 -28.55 -18.12 -27.40
CA ILE A 168 -27.72 -17.52 -28.44
C ILE A 168 -28.44 -16.31 -29.02
N LYS A 169 -28.16 -15.11 -28.51
CA LYS A 169 -28.59 -13.86 -29.16
C LYS A 169 -27.57 -13.47 -30.21
N THR A 170 -27.91 -13.64 -31.49
CA THR A 170 -27.15 -13.08 -32.61
C THR A 170 -27.05 -11.57 -32.41
N ILE A 171 -25.83 -11.06 -32.28
CA ILE A 171 -25.56 -9.62 -32.25
C ILE A 171 -25.88 -9.10 -33.65
N GLN A 172 -27.04 -8.46 -33.81
CA GLN A 172 -27.35 -7.75 -35.04
C GLN A 172 -26.49 -6.50 -35.06
N ASN A 173 -25.46 -6.51 -35.90
CA ASN A 173 -24.69 -5.31 -36.21
C ASN A 173 -25.65 -4.28 -36.79
N VAL A 174 -25.89 -3.19 -36.04
CA VAL A 174 -26.59 -2.03 -36.56
C VAL A 174 -25.60 -1.27 -37.44
N SER A 175 -25.65 -1.55 -38.73
CA SER A 175 -25.02 -0.73 -39.76
C SER A 175 -25.78 0.60 -39.84
N ALA A 176 -25.08 1.71 -39.65
CA ALA A 176 -25.49 3.02 -40.14
C ALA A 176 -24.47 3.47 -41.19
#